data_AF-A0A955K367-F1
#
_entry.id   AF-A0A955K367-F1
#
_cell.length_a   1.000
_cell.length_b   1.000
_cell.length_c   1.000
_cell.angle_alpha   90.00
_cell.angle_beta   90.00
_cell.angle_gamma   90.00
#
_symmetry.space_group_name_H-M   'P 1'
#
loop_
_entity.id
_entity.type
_entity.pdbx_description
1 polymer ?
#
loop_
_entity_poly.entity_id
_entity_poly.type
_entity_poly.pdbx_seq_one_letter_code
_entity_poly.pdbx_strand_id
1 'polypeptide(L)'
;MRESLNEPVSVICTYNASLHRFTPLQLGWANETYRLGKVDFYHKTKSGTKVLHHFSMADVGGQVYFKLCFDADTLNWTLEEYMNAGEASVNYEGFGV
;
A
#
# COMPACT_ATOMS: atom_id res chain seq x y z
N MET A 1 8.51 -11.65 2.02
CA MET A 1 8.55 -10.17 1.94
C MET A 1 9.65 -9.81 0.95
N ARG A 2 9.31 -9.28 -0.22
CA ARG A 2 10.31 -8.78 -1.19
C ARG A 2 10.86 -7.42 -0.70
N GLU A 3 12.07 -7.08 -1.14
CA GLU A 3 12.69 -5.77 -0.89
C GLU A 3 11.80 -4.62 -1.33
N SER A 4 11.95 -3.45 -0.69
CA SER A 4 11.18 -2.24 -0.95
C SER A 4 11.23 -1.85 -2.43
N LEU A 5 10.07 -1.80 -3.08
CA LEU A 5 9.96 -1.63 -4.53
C LEU A 5 10.16 -0.17 -4.97
N ASN A 6 9.82 0.83 -4.15
CA ASN A 6 9.92 2.27 -4.46
C ASN A 6 9.48 2.65 -5.90
N GLU A 7 8.47 1.95 -6.44
CA GLU A 7 8.03 2.13 -7.83
C GLU A 7 6.93 3.18 -7.93
N PRO A 8 6.99 4.13 -8.87
CA PRO A 8 5.90 5.09 -9.09
C PRO A 8 4.66 4.38 -9.62
N VAL A 9 3.49 4.72 -9.08
CA VAL A 9 2.21 4.09 -9.45
C VAL A 9 1.10 5.12 -9.67
N SER A 10 0.06 4.71 -10.39
CA SER A 10 -1.15 5.53 -10.57
C SER A 10 -2.22 5.10 -9.58
N VAL A 11 -2.83 6.04 -8.85
CA VAL A 11 -3.86 5.73 -7.85
C VAL A 11 -5.08 6.63 -8.01
N ILE A 12 -6.27 6.04 -8.11
CA ILE A 12 -7.53 6.77 -7.99
C ILE A 12 -7.89 6.86 -6.53
N CYS A 13 -8.12 8.07 -6.04
CA CYS A 13 -8.48 8.33 -4.65
C CYS A 13 -9.85 8.98 -4.53
N THR A 14 -10.43 8.90 -3.34
CA THR A 14 -11.62 9.68 -2.98
C THR A 14 -11.39 10.45 -1.70
N TYR A 15 -12.07 11.59 -1.61
CA TYR A 15 -12.24 12.31 -0.37
C TYR A 15 -13.72 12.34 -0.01
N ASN A 16 -14.05 11.81 1.16
CA ASN A 16 -15.38 11.92 1.73
C ASN A 16 -15.40 13.11 2.70
N ALA A 17 -16.14 14.16 2.35
CA ALA A 17 -16.24 15.39 3.12
C ALA A 17 -16.98 15.22 4.47
N SER A 18 -17.99 14.36 4.56
CA SER A 18 -18.72 14.14 5.82
C SER A 18 -17.92 13.30 6.81
N LEU A 19 -17.08 12.40 6.32
CA LEU A 19 -16.20 11.56 7.14
C LEU A 19 -14.80 12.17 7.32
N HIS A 20 -14.51 13.30 6.67
CA HIS A 20 -13.17 13.90 6.57
C HIS A 20 -12.08 12.87 6.23
N ARG A 21 -12.37 11.97 5.29
CA ARG A 21 -11.53 10.80 5.02
C ARG A 21 -11.07 10.76 3.57
N PHE A 22 -9.76 10.75 3.39
CA PHE A 22 -9.10 10.47 2.12
C PHE A 22 -8.77 8.98 2.02
N THR A 23 -9.08 8.33 0.90
CA THR A 23 -8.90 6.88 0.75
C THR A 23 -8.58 6.49 -0.70
N PRO A 24 -7.54 5.67 -0.94
CA PRO A 24 -7.28 5.10 -2.25
C PRO A 24 -8.33 4.04 -2.62
N LEU A 25 -8.76 4.01 -3.89
CA LEU A 25 -9.79 3.09 -4.40
C LEU A 25 -9.31 2.16 -5.50
N GLN A 26 -8.37 2.60 -6.33
CA GLN A 26 -7.87 1.80 -7.45
C GLN A 26 -6.38 2.07 -7.65
N LEU A 27 -5.61 1.01 -7.88
CA LEU A 27 -4.19 1.05 -8.19
C LEU A 27 -3.97 0.59 -9.64
N GLY A 28 -3.23 1.39 -10.41
CA GLY A 28 -2.65 0.98 -11.69
C GLY A 28 -1.16 0.69 -11.52
N TRP A 29 -0.78 -0.57 -11.71
CA TRP A 29 0.60 -1.05 -11.54
C TRP A 29 0.83 -2.32 -12.37
N ALA A 30 2.05 -2.53 -12.88
CA ALA A 30 2.45 -3.69 -13.68
C ALA A 30 1.53 -4.02 -14.89
N ASN A 31 1.00 -3.00 -15.57
CA ASN A 31 -0.01 -3.13 -16.65
C ASN A 31 -1.36 -3.73 -16.20
N GLU A 32 -1.59 -3.83 -14.90
CA GLU A 32 -2.85 -4.28 -14.31
C GLU A 32 -3.52 -3.15 -13.54
N THR A 33 -4.81 -3.35 -13.25
CA THR A 33 -5.62 -2.44 -12.44
C THR A 33 -6.26 -3.22 -11.30
N TYR A 34 -5.89 -2.86 -10.07
CA TYR A 34 -6.40 -3.48 -8.86
C TYR A 34 -7.47 -2.58 -8.24
N ARG A 35 -8.66 -3.13 -8.00
CA ARG A 35 -9.65 -2.49 -7.13
C ARG A 35 -9.22 -2.70 -5.69
N LEU A 36 -8.96 -1.62 -4.98
CA LEU A 36 -8.48 -1.67 -3.61
C LEU A 36 -9.64 -1.88 -2.64
N GLY A 37 -9.40 -2.72 -1.64
CA GLY A 37 -10.36 -3.04 -0.59
C GLY A 37 -10.37 -2.00 0.54
N LYS A 38 -10.66 -2.46 1.75
CA LYS A 38 -10.60 -1.62 2.95
C LYS A 38 -9.14 -1.32 3.30
N VAL A 39 -8.85 -0.10 3.78
CA VAL A 39 -7.55 0.20 4.39
C VAL A 39 -7.44 -0.55 5.71
N ASP A 40 -6.51 -1.50 5.78
CA ASP A 40 -6.26 -2.31 6.98
C ASP A 40 -5.40 -1.56 7.97
N PHE A 41 -4.36 -0.88 7.47
CA PHE A 41 -3.48 -0.06 8.29
C PHE A 41 -3.13 1.25 7.59
N TYR A 42 -3.13 2.32 8.37
CA TYR A 42 -2.74 3.65 7.94
C TYR A 42 -1.84 4.28 8.99
N HIS A 43 -0.72 4.82 8.55
CA HIS A 43 0.15 5.63 9.40
C HIS A 43 0.81 6.73 8.58
N LYS A 44 1.37 7.71 9.29
CA LYS A 44 2.11 8.82 8.71
C LYS A 44 3.55 8.80 9.22
N THR A 45 4.50 9.09 8.34
CA THR A 45 5.88 9.32 8.73
C THR A 45 6.32 10.72 8.31
N LYS A 46 7.42 11.17 8.89
CA LYS A 46 8.09 12.41 8.48
C LYS A 46 9.50 12.09 8.02
N SER A 47 9.84 12.54 6.83
CA SER A 47 11.20 12.45 6.29
C SER A 47 11.70 13.87 6.00
N GLY A 48 12.45 14.42 6.95
CA GLY A 48 12.77 15.85 6.97
C GLY A 48 11.49 16.69 7.05
N THR A 49 11.24 17.50 6.03
CA THR A 49 10.03 18.32 5.92
C THR A 49 8.83 17.56 5.35
N LYS A 50 9.07 16.43 4.68
CA LYS A 50 8.05 15.70 3.95
C LYS A 50 7.11 14.95 4.87
N VAL A 51 5.82 15.04 4.60
CA VAL A 51 4.80 14.20 5.23
C VAL A 51 4.43 13.07 4.27
N LEU A 52 4.71 11.84 4.68
CA LEU A 52 4.40 10.65 3.92
C LEU A 52 3.24 9.91 4.57
N HIS A 53 2.25 9.57 3.75
CA HIS A 53 1.06 8.82 4.16
C HIS A 53 1.17 7.39 3.63
N HIS A 54 1.20 6.42 4.53
CA HIS A 54 1.34 5.01 4.19
C HIS A 54 -0.01 4.30 4.34
N PHE A 55 -0.44 3.61 3.28
CA PHE A 55 -1.69 2.87 3.22
C PHE A 55 -1.40 1.40 2.94
N SER A 56 -1.91 0.55 3.81
CA SER A 56 -1.69 -0.89 3.81
C SER A 56 -3.04 -1.57 3.60
N MET A 57 -3.21 -2.27 2.48
CA MET A 57 -4.50 -2.86 2.08
C MET A 57 -4.38 -3.94 1.02
N ALA A 58 -5.35 -4.86 1.02
CA ALA A 58 -5.53 -5.82 -0.06
C ALA A 58 -6.39 -5.25 -1.20
N ASP A 59 -6.34 -5.90 -2.37
CA ASP A 59 -7.39 -5.78 -3.38
C ASP A 59 -8.73 -6.33 -2.85
N VAL A 60 -9.83 -6.01 -3.53
CA VAL A 60 -11.17 -6.49 -3.15
C VAL A 60 -11.25 -8.01 -3.08
N GLY A 61 -10.46 -8.73 -3.89
CA GLY A 61 -10.40 -10.20 -3.90
C GLY A 61 -9.52 -10.81 -2.80
N GLY A 62 -8.77 -10.01 -2.04
CA GLY A 62 -7.83 -10.50 -1.03
C GLY A 62 -6.67 -11.33 -1.59
N GLN A 63 -6.38 -11.18 -2.89
CA GLN A 63 -5.35 -11.94 -3.61
C GLN A 63 -3.99 -11.25 -3.57
N VAL A 64 -3.96 -9.92 -3.52
CA VAL A 64 -2.72 -9.16 -3.48
C VAL A 64 -2.81 -8.09 -2.41
N TYR A 65 -1.81 -8.06 -1.55
CA TYR A 65 -1.63 -7.03 -0.53
C TYR A 65 -0.65 -5.98 -1.01
N PHE A 66 -0.93 -4.72 -0.71
CA PHE A 66 -0.11 -3.56 -1.09
C PHE A 66 0.19 -2.67 0.11
N LYS A 67 1.39 -2.09 0.09
CA LYS A 67 1.76 -0.93 0.89
C LYS A 67 2.08 0.22 -0.04
N LEU A 68 1.24 1.24 -0.01
CA LEU A 68 1.32 2.43 -0.85
C LEU A 68 1.77 3.63 -0.02
N CYS A 69 2.63 4.47 -0.58
CA CYS A 69 3.07 5.73 0.01
C CYS A 69 2.58 6.89 -0.84
N PHE A 70 1.96 7.87 -0.19
CA PHE A 70 1.57 9.14 -0.78
C PHE A 70 2.38 10.28 -0.14
N ASP A 71 3.16 10.97 -0.96
CA ASP A 71 3.92 12.16 -0.55
C ASP A 71 2.99 13.38 -0.64
N ALA A 72 2.62 13.95 0.51
CA ALA A 72 1.67 15.07 0.56
C ALA A 72 2.23 16.39 -0.01
N ASP A 73 3.55 16.49 -0.18
CA ASP A 73 4.19 17.69 -0.71
C ASP A 73 4.22 17.64 -2.25
N THR A 74 4.50 16.46 -2.83
CA THR A 74 4.62 16.29 -4.29
C THR A 74 3.38 15.69 -4.94
N LEU A 75 2.43 15.17 -4.15
CA LEU A 75 1.23 14.45 -4.59
C LEU A 75 1.52 13.18 -5.38
N ASN A 76 2.72 12.62 -5.25
CA ASN A 76 3.13 11.40 -5.91
C ASN A 76 2.78 10.16 -5.09
N TRP A 77 2.47 9.08 -5.80
CA TRP A 77 2.26 7.75 -5.24
C TRP A 77 3.40 6.80 -5.59
N THR A 78 3.79 6.02 -4.59
CA THR A 78 4.84 5.01 -4.71
C THR A 78 4.34 3.69 -4.11
N LEU A 79 4.63 2.57 -4.77
CA LEU A 79 4.47 1.24 -4.21
C LEU A 79 5.72 0.90 -3.39
N GLU A 80 5.54 0.71 -2.08
CA GLU A 80 6.63 0.34 -1.19
C GLU A 80 6.80 -1.18 -1.13
N GLU A 81 5.69 -1.91 -1.03
CA GLU A 81 5.69 -3.37 -0.87
C GLU A 81 4.43 -3.98 -1.51
N TYR A 82 4.54 -5.21 -2.00
CA TYR A 82 3.38 -6.04 -2.37
C TYR A 82 3.60 -7.51 -1.99
N MET A 83 2.52 -8.26 -1.86
CA MET A 83 2.55 -9.70 -1.59
C MET A 83 1.34 -10.40 -2.20
N ASN A 84 1.58 -11.49 -2.93
CA ASN A 84 0.52 -12.36 -3.42
C ASN A 84 0.06 -13.33 -2.33
N ALA A 85 -1.23 -13.67 -2.29
CA ALA A 85 -1.81 -14.58 -1.29
C ALA A 85 -1.14 -15.97 -1.27
N GLY A 86 -0.61 -16.43 -2.41
CA GLY A 86 0.11 -17.70 -2.52
C GLY A 86 1.54 -17.70 -1.97
N GLU A 87 2.11 -16.54 -1.63
CA GLU A 87 3.52 -16.40 -1.20
C GLU A 87 3.68 -16.31 0.32
N ALA A 88 2.60 -16.41 1.09
CA ALA A 88 2.60 -16.33 2.55
C ALA A 88 3.02 -17.66 3.24
N SER A 89 4.04 -18.36 2.72
CA SER A 89 4.65 -19.47 3.46
C SER A 89 5.61 -18.91 4.51
N VAL A 90 5.18 -18.93 5.78
CA VAL A 90 6.04 -18.60 6.91
C VAL A 90 6.98 -19.78 7.16
N ASN A 91 8.23 -19.66 6.73
CA ASN A 91 9.28 -20.59 7.14
C ASN A 91 9.73 -20.19 8.55
N TYR A 92 9.23 -20.89 9.56
CA TYR A 92 9.85 -20.86 10.87
C TYR A 92 11.13 -21.70 10.79
N GLU A 93 12.29 -21.04 10.73
CA GLU A 93 13.54 -21.70 11.09
C GLU A 93 13.43 -22.05 12.58
N GLY A 94 13.05 -23.30 12.85
CA GLY A 94 13.08 -23.83 14.20
C GLY A 94 14.52 -23.80 14.67
N PHE A 95 14.84 -22.93 15.62
CA PHE A 95 16.06 -23.06 16.40
C PHE A 95 15.93 -24.37 17.20
N GLY A 96 16.49 -25.44 16.63
CA GLY A 96 16.67 -26.72 17.30
C GLY A 96 17.51 -26.52 18.56
N VAL A 97 17.08 -27.20 19.63
CA VAL A 97 17.78 -27.31 20.92
C VAL A 97 19.04 -28.15 20.76
#